data_AF-A0A833YND5-F1
#
_entry.id   AF-A0A833YND5-F1
#
_cell.length_a   1.000
_cell.length_b   1.000
_cell.length_c   1.000
_cell.angle_alpha   90.00
_cell.angle_beta   90.00
_cell.angle_gamma   90.00
#
_symmetry.space_group_name_H-M   'P 1'
#
loop_
_entity.id
_entity.type
_entity.pdbx_description
1 polymer ?
#
loop_
_entity_poly.entity_id
_entity_poly.type
_entity_poly.pdbx_seq_one_letter_code
_entity_poly.pdbx_strand_id
1 'polypeptide(L)'
;MEDSLITLPASGPSKFRFRPDGGVFAEGHIELRAVSGASLGVSNMAEDIKTKIKNYKTAPFDSRFPNQNQTRNCWQNYLDFHRCEKAMTAKGGDISVCEWYQRVYKSLCPVSWVSAWDDRRAEGTFPGKI
;
A
#
# COMPACT_ATOMS: atom_id res chain seq x y z
N MET A 1 -8.17 -12.64 57.71
CA MET A 1 -9.35 -13.51 57.69
C MET A 1 -10.52 -12.58 57.40
N GLU A 2 -10.65 -12.15 56.15
CA GLU A 2 -11.47 -12.83 55.11
C GLU A 2 -12.96 -12.62 55.47
N ASP A 3 -13.80 -11.95 54.69
CA ASP A 3 -14.07 -12.03 53.24
C ASP A 3 -14.68 -10.71 52.73
N SER A 4 -14.24 -10.15 51.59
CA SER A 4 -14.65 -10.51 50.22
C SER A 4 -16.14 -10.32 49.93
N LEU A 5 -16.58 -9.09 49.65
CA LEU A 5 -17.67 -8.85 48.71
C LEU A 5 -17.36 -7.61 47.86
N ILE A 6 -16.95 -7.90 46.63
CA ILE A 6 -16.81 -6.97 45.51
C ILE A 6 -18.22 -6.55 45.08
N THR A 7 -18.55 -5.28 45.26
CA THR A 7 -19.70 -4.66 44.60
C THR A 7 -19.17 -3.76 43.49
N LEU A 8 -19.23 -4.26 42.26
CA LEU A 8 -18.99 -3.46 41.05
C LEU A 8 -20.20 -2.55 40.80
N PRO A 9 -20.06 -1.21 40.74
CA PRO A 9 -21.07 -0.39 40.11
C PRO A 9 -20.88 -0.40 38.59
N ALA A 10 -22.00 -0.68 37.93
CA ALA A 10 -22.20 -0.84 36.50
C ALA A 10 -21.52 0.26 35.66
N SER A 11 -20.82 -0.20 34.61
CA SER A 11 -20.41 0.59 33.46
C SER A 11 -21.65 1.18 32.76
N GLY A 12 -22.01 2.41 33.13
CA GLY A 12 -22.98 3.23 32.39
C GLY A 12 -22.40 3.69 31.04
N PRO A 13 -23.26 3.99 30.05
CA PRO A 13 -22.81 4.35 28.71
C PRO A 13 -22.11 5.71 28.75
N SER A 14 -20.84 5.75 28.31
CA SER A 14 -20.13 7.00 28.03
C SER A 14 -20.87 7.77 26.94
N LYS A 15 -21.74 8.69 27.36
CA LYS A 15 -22.36 9.68 26.46
C LYS A 15 -21.28 10.68 26.04
N PHE A 16 -20.58 10.37 24.95
CA PHE A 16 -19.82 11.38 24.23
C PHE A 16 -20.81 12.41 23.68
N ARG A 17 -20.70 13.66 24.13
CA ARG A 17 -21.45 14.79 23.58
C ARG A 17 -20.52 15.61 22.69
N PHE A 18 -20.78 15.57 21.39
CA PHE A 18 -20.09 16.38 20.40
C PHE A 18 -20.62 17.83 20.43
N ARG A 19 -19.70 18.81 20.47
CA ARG A 19 -20.00 20.23 20.18
C ARG A 19 -19.66 20.54 18.72
N PRO A 20 -20.30 21.55 18.09
CA PRO A 20 -20.20 21.78 16.64
C PRO A 20 -18.84 22.34 16.16
N ASP A 21 -17.97 22.80 17.07
CA ASP A 21 -16.78 23.58 16.68
C ASP A 21 -15.43 22.83 16.89
N GLY A 22 -15.45 21.50 17.00
CA GLY A 22 -14.27 20.66 16.70
C GLY A 22 -12.99 20.84 17.54
N GLY A 23 -13.03 21.46 18.72
CA GLY A 23 -11.85 21.66 19.58
C GLY A 23 -11.81 20.78 20.83
N VAL A 24 -10.65 20.15 21.11
CA VAL A 24 -10.32 19.47 22.37
C VAL A 24 -9.19 20.25 23.04
N PHE A 25 -9.39 20.70 24.29
CA PHE A 25 -8.34 21.29 25.11
C PHE A 25 -7.85 20.25 26.13
N ALA A 26 -6.53 20.03 26.17
CA ALA A 26 -5.86 19.39 27.30
C ALA A 26 -4.98 20.47 27.97
N GLU A 27 -5.27 20.78 29.24
CA GLU A 27 -4.35 21.58 30.07
C GLU A 27 -3.33 20.64 30.71
N GLY A 28 -2.04 20.92 30.50
CA GLY A 28 -0.95 20.15 31.07
C GLY A 28 0.39 20.46 30.41
N HIS A 29 0.99 21.58 30.79
CA HIS A 29 2.39 21.89 30.45
C HIS A 29 3.33 20.95 31.22
N ILE A 30 3.96 20.02 30.52
CA ILE A 30 5.27 19.45 30.90
C ILE A 30 6.20 19.73 29.72
N GLU A 31 7.18 20.60 29.97
CA GLU A 31 8.20 21.02 29.03
C GLU A 31 9.17 19.86 28.77
N LEU A 32 8.87 19.00 27.78
CA LEU A 32 9.86 18.08 27.23
C LEU A 32 10.71 18.87 26.22
N ARG A 33 11.92 19.20 26.66
CA ARG A 33 13.03 19.73 25.87
C ARG A 33 13.02 19.16 24.44
N ALA A 34 12.98 20.06 23.48
CA ALA A 34 13.26 19.76 22.08
C ALA A 34 14.65 19.12 21.96
N VAL A 35 14.70 17.79 21.84
CA VAL A 35 15.87 17.12 21.28
C VAL A 35 15.84 17.46 19.79
N SER A 36 16.89 18.16 19.37
CA SER A 36 17.18 18.49 17.99
C SER A 36 16.93 17.30 17.06
N GLY A 37 16.13 17.53 16.01
CA GLY A 37 16.31 16.91 14.70
C GLY A 37 16.36 15.39 14.68
N ALA A 38 15.21 14.74 14.82
CA ALA A 38 14.99 13.42 14.25
C ALA A 38 13.77 13.46 13.33
N SER A 39 13.89 14.22 12.23
CA SER A 39 13.07 13.97 11.04
C SER A 39 13.57 12.67 10.39
N LEU A 40 13.17 11.52 10.94
CA LEU A 40 13.39 10.25 10.25
C LEU A 40 12.50 10.21 9.00
N GLY A 41 13.10 10.58 7.88
CA GLY A 41 12.93 9.87 6.61
C GLY A 41 11.62 10.03 5.87
N VAL A 42 11.29 11.25 5.43
CA VAL A 42 10.41 11.45 4.27
C VAL A 42 11.22 12.11 3.17
N SER A 43 11.81 11.31 2.28
CA SER A 43 12.12 11.60 0.87
C SER A 43 13.23 10.66 0.40
N ASN A 44 12.85 9.66 -0.42
CA ASN A 44 13.68 9.03 -1.46
C ASN A 44 13.00 7.81 -2.13
N MET A 45 11.67 7.66 -2.05
CA MET A 45 10.97 6.55 -2.75
C MET A 45 11.30 6.48 -4.25
N ALA A 46 11.44 7.63 -4.93
CA ALA A 46 11.79 7.67 -6.35
C ALA A 46 13.25 7.23 -6.64
N GLU A 47 14.22 7.69 -5.83
CA GLU A 47 15.63 7.29 -5.97
C GLU A 47 15.87 5.83 -5.57
N ASP A 48 15.15 5.34 -4.56
CA ASP A 48 15.18 3.94 -4.13
C ASP A 48 14.58 3.01 -5.18
N ILE A 49 13.51 3.42 -5.87
CA ILE A 49 12.93 2.66 -6.98
C ILE A 49 13.93 2.61 -8.15
N LYS A 50 14.55 3.74 -8.50
CA LYS A 50 15.51 3.83 -9.60
C LYS A 50 16.75 2.97 -9.37
N THR A 51 17.28 2.93 -8.16
CA THR A 51 18.42 2.07 -7.79
C THR A 51 18.04 0.58 -7.80
N LYS A 52 16.85 0.22 -7.30
CA LYS A 52 16.32 -1.15 -7.36
C LYS A 52 16.11 -1.62 -8.81
N ILE A 53 15.62 -0.74 -9.68
CA ILE A 53 15.46 -1.01 -11.11
C ILE A 53 16.82 -1.25 -11.77
N LYS A 54 17.84 -0.43 -11.48
CA LYS A 54 19.20 -0.60 -12.03
C LYS A 54 19.83 -1.95 -11.64
N ASN A 55 19.61 -2.40 -10.41
CA ASN A 55 20.16 -3.65 -9.89
C ASN A 55 19.21 -4.85 -10.02
N TYR A 56 18.11 -4.70 -10.77
CA TYR A 56 17.10 -5.74 -10.92
C TYR A 56 17.65 -6.92 -11.73
N LYS A 57 17.62 -8.13 -11.13
CA LYS A 57 17.97 -9.39 -11.80
C LYS A 57 16.74 -10.24 -12.09
N THR A 58 15.90 -10.41 -11.08
CA THR A 58 14.67 -11.22 -11.14
C THR A 58 13.66 -10.66 -10.14
N ALA A 59 12.39 -11.11 -10.24
CA ALA A 59 11.34 -10.72 -9.31
C ALA A 59 11.72 -11.15 -7.89
N PRO A 60 11.65 -10.24 -6.90
CA PRO A 60 11.92 -10.60 -5.51
C PRO A 60 10.79 -11.47 -4.95
N PHE A 61 11.08 -12.14 -3.84
CA PHE A 61 10.06 -12.87 -3.09
C PHE A 61 8.97 -11.90 -2.58
N ASP A 62 7.70 -12.25 -2.83
CA ASP A 62 6.53 -11.51 -2.35
C ASP A 62 5.82 -12.34 -1.28
N SER A 63 5.79 -11.82 -0.04
CA SER A 63 5.17 -12.49 1.10
C SER A 63 3.65 -12.66 0.96
N ARG A 64 2.99 -11.92 0.06
CA ARG A 64 1.56 -12.10 -0.27
C ARG A 64 1.32 -13.40 -1.03
N PHE A 65 2.33 -13.90 -1.73
CA PHE A 65 2.27 -15.08 -2.56
C PHE A 65 3.38 -16.09 -2.19
N PRO A 66 3.36 -16.66 -0.96
CA PRO A 66 4.43 -17.53 -0.48
C PRO A 66 4.40 -18.96 -1.06
N ASN A 67 3.29 -19.36 -1.69
CA ASN A 67 3.08 -20.70 -2.20
C ASN A 67 3.74 -20.90 -3.58
N GLN A 68 3.95 -22.15 -3.97
CA GLN A 68 4.54 -22.50 -5.28
C GLN A 68 3.67 -22.02 -6.48
N ASN A 69 2.35 -21.90 -6.30
CA ASN A 69 1.48 -21.38 -7.35
C ASN A 69 1.58 -19.85 -7.47
N GLN A 70 2.33 -19.37 -8.47
CA GLN A 70 2.58 -17.94 -8.72
C GLN A 70 1.61 -17.29 -9.72
N THR A 71 0.53 -17.99 -10.12
CA THR A 71 -0.45 -17.48 -11.09
C THR A 71 -1.07 -16.15 -10.64
N ARG A 72 -1.41 -16.03 -9.35
CA ARG A 72 -1.98 -14.81 -8.77
C ARG A 72 -0.97 -13.66 -8.72
N ASN A 73 0.31 -13.97 -8.48
CA ASN A 73 1.38 -12.98 -8.45
C ASN A 73 1.56 -12.34 -9.84
N CYS A 74 1.66 -13.18 -10.88
CA CYS A 74 1.70 -12.73 -12.27
C CYS A 74 0.48 -11.85 -12.62
N TRP A 75 -0.73 -12.36 -12.36
CA TRP A 75 -1.98 -11.64 -12.67
C TRP A 75 -2.07 -10.28 -11.97
N GLN A 76 -1.71 -10.22 -10.69
CA GLN A 76 -1.77 -8.97 -9.92
C GLN A 76 -0.79 -7.92 -10.45
N ASN A 77 0.46 -8.31 -10.74
CA ASN A 77 1.44 -7.37 -11.29
C ASN A 77 1.08 -6.87 -12.70
N TYR A 78 0.46 -7.73 -13.53
CA TYR A 78 -0.04 -7.32 -14.84
C TYR A 78 -1.14 -6.26 -14.71
N LEU A 79 -2.11 -6.48 -13.81
CA LEU A 79 -3.15 -5.49 -13.54
C LEU A 79 -2.59 -4.19 -12.95
N ASP A 80 -1.65 -4.28 -12.01
CA ASP A 80 -1.07 -3.11 -11.34
C ASP A 80 -0.29 -2.24 -12.33
N PHE A 81 0.43 -2.85 -13.29
CA PHE A 81 1.08 -2.11 -14.36
C PHE A 81 0.07 -1.28 -15.18
N HIS A 82 -1.00 -1.90 -15.69
CA HIS A 82 -1.96 -1.20 -16.54
C HIS A 82 -2.83 -0.19 -15.76
N ARG A 83 -3.13 -0.45 -14.48
CA ARG A 83 -3.78 0.53 -13.61
C ARG A 83 -2.89 1.73 -13.36
N CYS A 84 -1.60 1.49 -13.11
CA CYS A 84 -0.61 2.54 -12.94
C CYS A 84 -0.47 3.36 -14.23
N GLU A 85 -0.31 2.70 -15.37
CA GLU A 85 -0.22 3.33 -16.69
C GLU A 85 -1.44 4.23 -16.97
N LYS A 86 -2.66 3.72 -16.73
CA LYS A 86 -3.90 4.48 -16.89
C LYS A 86 -3.99 5.67 -15.94
N ALA A 87 -3.63 5.48 -14.66
CA ALA A 87 -3.65 6.53 -13.66
C ALA A 87 -2.61 7.64 -13.96
N MET A 88 -1.41 7.27 -14.42
CA MET A 88 -0.36 8.23 -14.77
C MET A 88 -0.69 8.96 -16.07
N THR A 89 -1.23 8.27 -17.08
CA THR A 89 -1.70 8.90 -18.33
C THR A 89 -2.82 9.91 -18.06
N ALA A 90 -3.78 9.57 -17.18
CA ALA A 90 -4.87 10.48 -16.81
C ALA A 90 -4.39 11.71 -16.03
N LYS A 91 -3.31 11.57 -15.23
CA LYS A 91 -2.73 12.66 -14.44
C LYS A 91 -1.65 13.45 -15.20
N GLY A 92 -1.23 12.99 -16.38
CA GLY A 92 -0.07 13.54 -17.10
C GLY A 92 1.26 13.32 -16.38
N GLY A 93 1.36 12.26 -15.56
CA GLY A 93 2.57 11.94 -14.79
C GLY A 93 3.51 10.96 -15.50
N ASP A 94 4.69 10.76 -14.92
CA ASP A 94 5.74 9.91 -15.50
C ASP A 94 5.43 8.40 -15.38
N ILE A 95 5.45 7.71 -16.52
CA ILE A 95 5.25 6.25 -16.59
C ILE A 95 6.43 5.48 -15.94
N SER A 96 7.57 6.14 -15.68
CA SER A 96 8.76 5.55 -15.04
C SER A 96 8.46 4.93 -13.67
N VAL A 97 7.46 5.45 -12.95
CA VAL A 97 7.01 4.89 -11.66
C VAL A 97 6.39 3.50 -11.83
N CYS A 98 5.78 3.22 -12.99
CA CYS A 98 5.15 1.94 -13.29
C CYS A 98 6.14 0.89 -13.83
N GLU A 99 7.36 1.28 -14.19
CA GLU A 99 8.36 0.41 -14.82
C GLU A 99 8.72 -0.80 -13.93
N TRP A 100 8.68 -0.62 -12.61
CA TRP A 100 8.88 -1.71 -11.66
C TRP A 100 7.91 -2.88 -11.91
N TYR A 101 6.60 -2.59 -12.00
CA TYR A 101 5.59 -3.60 -12.26
C TYR A 101 5.80 -4.26 -13.63
N GLN A 102 6.26 -3.48 -14.60
CA GLN A 102 6.57 -4.00 -15.94
C GLN A 102 7.64 -5.09 -15.92
N ARG A 103 8.73 -4.86 -15.19
CA ARG A 103 9.83 -5.82 -15.06
C ARG A 103 9.39 -7.07 -14.31
N VAL A 104 8.58 -6.91 -13.26
CA VAL A 104 8.10 -8.01 -12.43
C VAL A 104 7.15 -8.93 -13.22
N TYR A 105 6.10 -8.41 -13.86
CA TYR A 105 5.18 -9.28 -14.60
C TYR A 105 5.86 -9.93 -15.82
N LYS A 106 6.78 -9.24 -16.51
CA LYS A 106 7.55 -9.84 -17.62
C LYS A 106 8.43 -11.01 -17.16
N SER A 107 8.91 -10.99 -15.92
CA SER A 107 9.75 -12.06 -15.36
C SER A 107 8.92 -13.24 -14.83
N LEU A 108 7.70 -12.98 -14.34
CA LEU A 108 6.84 -14.00 -13.72
C LEU A 108 5.85 -14.64 -14.70
N CYS A 109 5.33 -13.88 -15.66
CA CYS A 109 4.24 -14.31 -16.52
C CYS A 109 4.75 -15.03 -17.77
N PRO A 110 4.11 -16.14 -18.18
CA PRO A 110 4.33 -16.71 -19.50
C PRO A 110 3.99 -15.70 -20.60
N VAL A 111 4.84 -15.60 -21.63
CA VAL A 111 4.65 -14.66 -22.75
C VAL A 111 3.33 -14.89 -23.48
N SER A 112 2.89 -16.14 -23.59
CA SER A 112 1.60 -16.50 -24.20
C SER A 112 0.40 -15.91 -23.45
N TRP A 113 0.47 -15.82 -22.12
CA TRP A 113 -0.60 -15.22 -21.32
C TRP A 113 -0.65 -13.71 -21.49
N VAL A 114 0.52 -13.06 -21.46
CA VAL A 114 0.62 -11.61 -21.65
C VAL A 114 0.07 -11.22 -23.01
N SER A 115 0.48 -11.90 -24.10
CA SER A 115 -0.05 -11.65 -25.44
C SER A 115 -1.56 -11.82 -25.49
N ALA A 116 -2.10 -12.93 -24.98
CA ALA A 116 -3.54 -13.19 -25.00
C ALA A 116 -4.34 -12.17 -24.16
N TRP A 117 -3.77 -11.64 -23.08
CA TRP A 117 -4.40 -10.58 -22.30
C TRP A 117 -4.31 -9.22 -23.00
N ASP A 118 -3.19 -8.93 -23.66
CA ASP A 118 -3.00 -7.71 -24.45
C ASP A 118 -4.01 -7.66 -25.62
N ASP A 119 -4.21 -8.77 -26.33
CA ASP A 119 -5.21 -8.89 -27.40
C ASP A 119 -6.62 -8.63 -26.85
N ARG A 120 -6.99 -9.27 -25.74
CA ARG A 120 -8.30 -9.05 -25.08
C ARG A 120 -8.48 -7.62 -24.59
N ARG A 121 -7.41 -6.93 -24.18
CA ARG A 121 -7.48 -5.51 -23.81
C ARG A 121 -7.70 -4.64 -25.04
N ALA A 122 -7.03 -4.92 -26.14
CA ALA A 122 -7.21 -4.21 -27.41
C ALA A 122 -8.64 -4.40 -27.97
N GLU A 123 -9.21 -5.61 -27.81
CA GLU A 123 -10.59 -5.92 -28.18
C GLU A 123 -11.64 -5.40 -27.16
N GLY A 124 -11.22 -4.96 -25.98
CA GLY A 124 -12.14 -4.55 -24.90
C GLY A 124 -12.88 -5.71 -24.21
N THR A 125 -12.44 -6.96 -24.41
CA THR A 125 -13.03 -8.20 -23.85
C THR A 125 -12.32 -8.67 -22.57
N PHE A 126 -11.39 -7.89 -22.03
CA PHE A 126 -10.61 -8.25 -20.86
C PHE A 126 -11.45 -8.27 -19.56
N PRO A 127 -11.43 -9.38 -18.78
CA PRO A 127 -12.30 -9.53 -17.61
C PRO A 127 -11.80 -8.78 -16.35
N GLY A 128 -10.56 -8.28 -16.35
CA GLY A 128 -9.97 -7.59 -15.21
C GLY A 128 -10.28 -6.09 -15.20
N LYS A 129 -10.53 -5.53 -14.02
CA LYS A 129 -10.73 -4.08 -13.86
C LYS A 129 -9.39 -3.34 -13.93
N ILE A 130 -9.19 -2.56 -14.99
CA ILE A 130 -8.04 -1.67 -15.25
C ILE A 130 -8.47 -0.22 -15.16
#